data_AF-A0A522U5U2-F1
#
_entry.id   AF-A0A522U5U2-F1
#
_cell.length_a   1.000
_cell.length_b   1.000
_cell.length_c   1.000
_cell.angle_alpha   90.00
_cell.angle_beta   90.00
_cell.angle_gamma   90.00
#
_symmetry.space_group_name_H-M   'P 1'
#
loop_
_entity.id
_entity.type
_entity.pdbx_description
1 polymer ?
#
loop_
_entity_poly.entity_id
_entity_poly.type
_entity_poly.pdbx_seq_one_letter_code
_entity_poly.pdbx_strand_id
1 'polypeptide(L)'
;MPDEQSPVDFQKHLSRHQKIGLLLLSIFALLAVGLGYLQLRNTMLAPFALNSKIPPFQAHDTISIETLRFRDTDKDGLNDFDELYIYQTSPYLADSDSDGASDKQEIDKGANPNCAEGKDCSLMSAGEALPAAPAALGAEPPATSTALLDINKALSDPKQLREMLTAAGMDKDILDKISDNDLLATVQEIMNSTTSAAASMLKQ
;
A
#
# COMPACT_ATOMS: atom_id res chain seq x y z
N MET A 1 -59.90 -38.80 47.29
CA MET A 1 -58.88 -39.44 46.42
C MET A 1 -59.44 -39.50 45.01
N PRO A 2 -58.58 -39.36 43.99
CA PRO A 2 -58.88 -38.69 42.72
C PRO A 2 -59.38 -39.65 41.64
N ASP A 3 -60.18 -39.16 40.69
CA ASP A 3 -60.32 -39.80 39.37
C ASP A 3 -59.55 -38.96 38.35
N GLU A 4 -58.30 -39.41 38.20
CA GLU A 4 -57.45 -39.45 37.01
C GLU A 4 -58.00 -38.82 35.72
N GLN A 5 -57.40 -37.68 35.33
CA GLN A 5 -57.45 -37.19 33.96
C GLN A 5 -56.81 -38.21 33.00
N SER A 6 -57.62 -38.80 32.12
CA SER A 6 -57.11 -39.49 30.94
C SER A 6 -56.58 -38.46 29.91
N PRO A 7 -55.38 -38.64 29.34
CA PRO A 7 -54.82 -37.72 28.35
C PRO A 7 -55.60 -37.77 27.03
N VAL A 8 -55.98 -36.60 26.52
CA VAL A 8 -56.58 -36.46 25.18
C VAL A 8 -55.48 -36.71 24.15
N ASP A 9 -55.43 -37.94 23.64
CA ASP A 9 -54.45 -38.41 22.67
C ASP A 9 -54.74 -37.80 21.27
N PHE A 10 -54.06 -36.71 20.93
CA PHE A 10 -54.19 -36.05 19.63
C PHE A 10 -53.30 -36.73 18.57
N GLN A 11 -53.47 -38.03 18.37
CA GLN A 11 -52.85 -38.76 17.26
C GLN A 11 -53.57 -38.42 15.95
N LYS A 12 -53.28 -37.23 15.40
CA LYS A 12 -53.79 -36.81 14.09
C LYS A 12 -53.05 -37.57 12.99
N HIS A 13 -53.51 -38.80 12.70
CA HIS A 13 -52.91 -39.65 11.67
C HIS A 13 -53.22 -39.08 10.28
N LEU A 14 -52.21 -38.49 9.63
CA LEU A 14 -52.34 -37.93 8.29
C LEU A 14 -52.71 -39.03 7.28
N SER A 15 -53.68 -38.75 6.41
CA SER A 15 -54.11 -39.68 5.37
C SER A 15 -52.97 -39.93 4.35
N ARG A 16 -53.02 -41.04 3.62
CA ARG A 16 -51.99 -41.37 2.60
C ARG A 16 -51.81 -40.22 1.60
N HIS A 17 -52.90 -39.57 1.20
CA HIS A 17 -52.90 -38.42 0.30
C HIS A 17 -52.25 -37.17 0.93
N GLN A 18 -52.44 -36.93 2.22
CA GLN A 18 -51.81 -35.81 2.93
C GLN A 18 -50.29 -36.01 3.11
N LYS A 19 -49.84 -37.25 3.30
CA LYS A 19 -48.40 -37.58 3.34
C LYS A 19 -47.72 -37.36 1.98
N ILE A 20 -48.39 -37.73 0.89
CA ILE A 20 -47.92 -37.48 -0.48
C ILE A 20 -47.83 -35.97 -0.74
N GLY A 21 -48.82 -35.19 -0.30
CA GLY A 21 -48.81 -33.73 -0.42
C GLY A 21 -47.65 -33.08 0.36
N LEU A 22 -47.40 -33.51 1.59
CA LEU A 22 -46.27 -33.01 2.39
C LEU A 22 -44.92 -33.39 1.80
N LEU A 23 -44.80 -34.60 1.23
CA LEU A 23 -43.58 -35.04 0.56
C LEU A 23 -43.30 -34.16 -0.67
N LEU A 24 -44.31 -33.92 -1.52
CA LEU A 24 -44.18 -33.03 -2.66
C LEU A 24 -43.82 -31.59 -2.26
N LEU A 25 -44.44 -31.08 -1.18
CA LEU A 25 -44.16 -29.74 -0.68
C LEU A 25 -42.73 -29.63 -0.11
N SER A 26 -42.23 -30.67 0.55
CA SER A 26 -40.84 -30.74 1.03
C SER A 26 -39.84 -30.75 -0.12
N ILE A 27 -40.08 -31.54 -1.19
CA ILE A 27 -39.23 -31.55 -2.38
C ILE A 27 -39.23 -30.18 -3.06
N PHE A 28 -40.42 -29.57 -3.22
CA PHE A 28 -40.54 -28.25 -3.83
C PHE A 28 -39.81 -27.18 -3.01
N ALA A 29 -39.90 -27.22 -1.67
CA ALA A 29 -39.18 -26.30 -0.80
C ALA A 29 -37.65 -26.47 -0.92
N LEU A 30 -37.14 -27.71 -0.97
CA LEU A 30 -35.71 -27.97 -1.16
C LEU A 30 -35.22 -27.50 -2.53
N LEU A 31 -36.02 -27.71 -3.59
CA LEU A 31 -35.71 -27.19 -4.92
C LEU A 31 -35.69 -25.67 -4.95
N ALA A 32 -36.67 -25.00 -4.32
CA ALA A 32 -36.73 -23.55 -4.27
C ALA A 32 -35.52 -22.95 -3.54
N VAL A 33 -35.13 -23.53 -2.40
CA VAL A 33 -33.93 -23.12 -1.65
C VAL A 33 -32.65 -23.41 -2.44
N GLY A 34 -32.54 -24.57 -3.06
CA GLY A 34 -31.37 -24.95 -3.87
C GLY A 34 -31.19 -24.07 -5.10
N LEU A 35 -32.26 -23.81 -5.85
CA LEU A 35 -32.25 -22.90 -7.00
C LEU A 35 -31.98 -21.45 -6.57
N GLY A 36 -32.56 -21.00 -5.45
CA GLY A 36 -32.29 -19.68 -4.88
C GLY A 36 -30.83 -19.52 -4.46
N TYR A 37 -30.23 -20.54 -3.84
CA TYR A 37 -28.82 -20.56 -3.48
C TYR A 37 -27.90 -20.49 -4.71
N LEU A 38 -28.21 -21.25 -5.77
CA LEU A 38 -27.47 -21.23 -7.02
C LEU A 38 -27.59 -19.87 -7.71
N GLN A 39 -28.79 -19.28 -7.73
CA GLN A 39 -29.02 -17.96 -8.32
C GLN A 39 -28.30 -16.86 -7.54
N LEU A 40 -28.32 -16.93 -6.20
CA LEU A 40 -27.60 -15.98 -5.35
C LEU A 40 -26.09 -16.13 -5.53
N ARG A 41 -25.55 -17.35 -5.52
CA ARG A 41 -24.12 -17.59 -5.78
C ARG A 41 -23.70 -17.08 -7.15
N ASN A 42 -24.43 -17.39 -8.21
CA ASN A 42 -24.07 -16.96 -9.55
C ASN A 42 -24.15 -15.44 -9.69
N THR A 43 -25.18 -14.80 -9.14
CA THR A 43 -25.37 -13.34 -9.22
C THR A 43 -24.36 -12.57 -8.38
N MET A 44 -24.02 -13.08 -7.19
CA MET A 44 -23.10 -12.40 -6.27
C MET A 44 -21.63 -12.70 -6.56
N LEU A 45 -21.28 -13.91 -7.01
CA LEU A 45 -19.88 -14.31 -7.22
C LEU A 45 -19.38 -14.06 -8.64
N ALA A 46 -20.26 -14.02 -9.66
CA ALA A 46 -19.85 -13.73 -11.04
C ALA A 46 -19.14 -12.37 -11.22
N PRO A 47 -19.60 -11.24 -10.64
CA PRO A 47 -18.90 -9.96 -10.82
C PRO A 47 -17.54 -9.91 -10.09
N PHE A 48 -17.29 -10.80 -9.14
CA PHE A 48 -16.01 -10.90 -8.41
C PHE A 48 -15.18 -12.11 -8.82
N ALA A 49 -15.58 -12.82 -9.87
CA ALA A 49 -14.78 -13.90 -10.43
C ALA A 49 -13.54 -13.28 -11.10
N LEU A 50 -12.48 -13.12 -10.32
CA LEU A 50 -11.18 -12.69 -10.84
C LEU A 50 -10.64 -13.81 -11.72
N ASN A 51 -10.83 -13.66 -13.03
CA ASN A 51 -10.08 -14.41 -14.01
C ASN A 51 -8.61 -14.02 -13.83
N SER A 52 -7.82 -14.89 -13.23
CA SER A 52 -6.40 -14.69 -12.97
C SER A 52 -5.54 -14.67 -14.25
N LYS A 53 -6.15 -14.65 -15.44
CA LYS A 53 -5.55 -14.02 -16.62
C LYS A 53 -5.55 -12.49 -16.45
N ILE A 54 -4.68 -12.03 -15.57
CA ILE A 54 -4.03 -10.75 -15.78
C ILE A 54 -3.21 -10.99 -17.05
N PRO A 55 -3.54 -10.37 -18.21
CA PRO A 55 -2.58 -10.38 -19.32
C PRO A 55 -1.26 -9.89 -18.73
N PRO A 56 -0.11 -10.52 -19.03
CA PRO A 56 1.17 -9.98 -18.59
C PRO A 56 1.12 -8.49 -18.91
N PHE A 57 1.34 -7.64 -17.89
CA PHE A 57 1.28 -6.19 -18.02
C PHE A 57 2.01 -5.83 -19.31
N GLN A 58 1.23 -5.52 -20.36
CA GLN A 58 1.81 -5.19 -21.63
C GLN A 58 2.45 -3.84 -21.36
N ALA A 59 3.79 -3.82 -21.33
CA ALA A 59 4.61 -2.64 -21.11
C ALA A 59 4.51 -1.66 -22.30
N HIS A 60 3.28 -1.31 -22.67
CA HIS A 60 2.95 -0.48 -23.83
C HIS A 60 2.19 0.79 -23.45
N ASP A 61 1.69 0.90 -22.20
CA ASP A 61 1.22 2.17 -21.61
C ASP A 61 2.19 2.70 -20.54
N THR A 62 3.42 2.18 -20.48
CA THR A 62 4.50 2.92 -19.85
C THR A 62 4.81 4.07 -20.80
N ILE A 63 4.57 5.32 -20.39
CA ILE A 63 5.29 6.44 -20.99
C ILE A 63 6.77 6.04 -20.89
N SER A 64 7.34 5.66 -22.03
CA SER A 64 8.69 5.11 -22.01
C SER A 64 9.60 6.22 -21.50
N ILE A 65 10.61 5.88 -20.70
CA ILE A 65 11.63 6.84 -20.24
C ILE A 65 12.21 7.62 -21.43
N GLU A 66 12.28 6.98 -22.60
CA GLU A 66 12.68 7.61 -23.85
C GLU A 66 11.72 8.72 -24.31
N THR A 67 10.41 8.52 -24.15
CA THR A 67 9.41 9.56 -24.47
C THR A 67 9.54 10.78 -23.56
N LEU A 68 9.84 10.58 -22.28
CA LEU A 68 10.00 11.69 -21.32
C LEU A 68 11.15 12.63 -21.70
N ARG A 69 12.23 12.11 -22.30
CA ARG A 69 13.37 12.93 -22.74
C ARG A 69 13.06 13.88 -23.90
N PHE A 70 11.97 13.63 -24.63
CA PHE A 70 11.55 14.46 -25.76
C PHE A 70 10.22 15.18 -25.50
N ARG A 71 9.64 14.99 -24.32
CA ARG A 71 8.40 15.63 -23.91
C ARG A 71 8.73 16.75 -22.94
N ASP A 72 8.07 17.87 -23.12
CA ASP A 72 8.11 19.07 -22.29
C ASP A 72 6.64 19.47 -22.11
N THR A 73 6.07 19.04 -20.98
CA THR A 73 4.62 19.02 -20.77
C THR A 73 4.05 20.39 -20.44
N ASP A 74 4.78 21.22 -19.71
CA ASP A 74 4.40 22.59 -19.34
C ASP A 74 5.03 23.67 -20.24
N LYS A 75 6.00 23.31 -21.09
CA LYS A 75 6.61 24.14 -22.13
C LYS A 75 7.50 25.24 -21.57
N ASP A 76 8.16 24.99 -20.45
CA ASP A 76 9.15 25.91 -19.87
C ASP A 76 10.54 25.77 -20.53
N GLY A 77 10.74 24.71 -21.33
CA GLY A 77 11.98 24.39 -22.03
C GLY A 77 12.86 23.35 -21.34
N LEU A 78 12.38 22.74 -20.26
CA LEU A 78 12.94 21.56 -19.60
C LEU A 78 12.13 20.33 -20.03
N ASN A 79 12.78 19.18 -20.22
CA ASN A 79 12.04 17.96 -20.57
C ASN A 79 11.58 17.24 -19.31
N ASP A 80 10.44 16.55 -19.40
CA ASP A 80 9.82 15.82 -18.28
C ASP A 80 10.78 14.82 -17.61
N PHE A 81 11.74 14.27 -18.35
CA PHE A 81 12.73 13.36 -17.78
C PHE A 81 13.67 14.10 -16.83
N ASP A 82 14.20 15.25 -17.24
CA ASP A 82 15.10 16.05 -16.43
C ASP A 82 14.37 16.61 -15.21
N GLU A 83 13.11 17.04 -15.37
CA GLU A 83 12.27 17.49 -14.27
C GLU A 83 12.08 16.41 -13.21
N LEU A 84 11.65 15.21 -13.61
CA LEU A 84 11.34 14.12 -12.66
C LEU A 84 12.58 13.50 -12.03
N TYR A 85 13.67 13.36 -12.80
CA TYR A 85 14.81 12.54 -12.39
C TYR A 85 16.08 13.32 -12.06
N ILE A 86 16.22 14.56 -12.49
CA ILE A 86 17.41 15.39 -12.25
C ILE A 86 17.10 16.52 -11.28
N TYR A 87 16.11 17.35 -11.60
CA TYR A 87 15.82 18.59 -10.87
C TYR A 87 14.73 18.42 -9.80
N GLN A 88 13.98 17.32 -9.84
CA GLN A 88 12.85 17.03 -8.94
C GLN A 88 11.78 18.13 -8.96
N THR A 89 11.59 18.74 -10.12
CA THR A 89 10.55 19.74 -10.39
C THR A 89 9.29 19.06 -10.95
N SER A 90 8.24 19.85 -11.17
CA SER A 90 6.95 19.36 -11.62
C SER A 90 6.76 19.53 -13.14
N PRO A 91 6.61 18.43 -13.93
CA PRO A 91 6.35 18.49 -15.39
C PRO A 91 5.09 19.22 -15.84
N TYR A 92 4.26 19.64 -14.89
CA TYR A 92 3.00 20.30 -15.15
C TYR A 92 3.02 21.78 -14.74
N LEU A 93 4.14 22.27 -14.19
CA LEU A 93 4.27 23.61 -13.63
C LEU A 93 5.58 24.21 -14.09
N ALA A 94 5.49 25.18 -15.00
CA ALA A 94 6.68 25.86 -15.51
C ALA A 94 7.51 26.56 -14.41
N ASP A 95 6.93 26.78 -13.24
CA ASP A 95 7.52 27.39 -12.04
C ASP A 95 7.08 26.52 -10.85
N SER A 96 7.98 25.63 -10.41
CA SER A 96 7.67 24.59 -9.43
C SER A 96 7.53 25.12 -8.00
N ASP A 97 8.23 26.20 -7.67
CA ASP A 97 8.17 26.83 -6.34
C ASP A 97 7.25 28.07 -6.26
N SER A 98 6.72 28.49 -7.42
CA SER A 98 5.75 29.56 -7.60
C SER A 98 6.26 30.95 -7.21
N ASP A 99 7.52 31.26 -7.48
CA ASP A 99 8.13 32.57 -7.20
C ASP A 99 8.09 33.56 -8.39
N GLY A 100 7.70 33.09 -9.58
CA GLY A 100 7.59 33.85 -10.81
C GLY A 100 8.75 33.65 -11.81
N ALA A 101 9.78 32.88 -11.48
CA ALA A 101 10.79 32.39 -12.40
C ALA A 101 10.43 30.98 -12.86
N SER A 102 10.75 30.63 -14.12
CA SER A 102 10.53 29.26 -14.57
C SER A 102 11.68 28.34 -14.16
N ASP A 103 11.43 27.05 -13.96
CA ASP A 103 12.42 26.08 -13.52
C ASP A 103 13.66 26.11 -14.44
N LYS A 104 13.43 26.15 -15.75
CA LYS A 104 14.50 26.29 -16.76
C LYS A 104 15.33 27.56 -16.60
N GLN A 105 14.72 28.70 -16.27
CA GLN A 105 15.42 29.98 -16.10
C GLN A 105 16.29 29.98 -14.85
N GLU A 106 15.82 29.35 -13.78
CA GLU A 106 16.56 29.22 -12.53
C GLU A 106 17.76 28.32 -12.71
N ILE A 107 17.58 27.17 -13.38
CA ILE A 107 18.67 26.26 -13.74
C ILE A 107 19.74 26.97 -14.58
N ASP A 108 19.34 27.78 -15.57
CA ASP A 108 20.28 28.54 -16.41
C ASP A 108 21.06 29.61 -15.63
N LYS A 109 20.48 30.12 -14.54
CA LYS A 109 21.14 31.05 -13.62
C LYS A 109 21.95 30.33 -12.53
N GLY A 110 21.87 29.00 -12.44
CA GLY A 110 22.47 28.21 -11.36
C GLY A 110 21.76 28.36 -10.02
N ALA A 111 20.50 28.80 -10.02
CA ALA A 111 19.61 28.80 -8.86
C ALA A 111 18.96 27.41 -8.67
N ASN A 112 18.23 27.24 -7.57
CA ASN A 112 17.50 26.01 -7.28
C ASN A 112 16.03 26.19 -7.66
N PRO A 113 15.49 25.46 -8.66
CA PRO A 113 14.13 25.62 -9.16
C PRO A 113 13.02 25.17 -8.20
N ASN A 114 13.41 24.63 -7.04
CA ASN A 114 12.48 24.30 -5.95
C ASN A 114 12.62 25.26 -4.76
N CYS A 115 13.29 26.40 -4.95
CA CYS A 115 13.59 27.36 -3.90
C CYS A 115 13.28 28.81 -4.29
N ALA A 116 12.12 29.26 -3.82
CA ALA A 116 11.65 30.60 -4.13
C ALA A 116 12.66 31.69 -3.80
N GLU A 117 12.79 32.67 -4.71
CA GLU A 117 13.75 33.75 -4.68
C GLU A 117 13.69 34.52 -3.35
N GLY A 118 14.87 34.70 -2.75
CA GLY A 118 15.01 35.39 -1.45
C GLY A 118 14.70 34.52 -0.23
N LYS A 119 14.42 33.23 -0.39
CA LYS A 119 14.37 32.26 0.73
C LYS A 119 15.68 31.50 0.87
N ASP A 120 16.01 31.13 2.10
CA ASP A 120 17.14 30.27 2.40
C ASP A 120 16.70 28.80 2.35
N CYS A 121 16.92 28.13 1.22
CA CYS A 121 16.70 26.69 1.07
C CYS A 121 17.99 25.88 1.19
N SER A 122 19.06 26.47 1.75
CA SER A 122 20.36 25.82 1.95
C SER A 122 20.28 24.66 2.97
N LEU A 123 19.14 24.51 3.64
CA LEU A 123 18.84 23.41 4.56
C LEU A 123 18.10 22.23 3.92
N MET A 124 17.81 22.26 2.61
CA MET A 124 16.94 21.28 1.91
C MET A 124 17.64 20.56 0.74
N SER A 125 18.98 20.54 0.69
CA SER A 125 19.75 19.87 -0.40
C SER A 125 20.03 18.37 -0.15
N ALA A 126 19.32 17.72 0.77
CA ALA A 126 19.26 16.27 0.86
C ALA A 126 17.78 15.89 0.95
N GLY A 127 17.31 15.14 -0.04
CA GLY A 127 15.89 14.95 -0.33
C GLY A 127 15.04 14.59 0.87
N GLU A 128 14.12 15.48 1.21
CA GLU A 128 13.03 15.21 2.12
C GLU A 128 11.75 15.66 1.42
N ALA A 129 11.00 14.69 0.88
CA ALA A 129 9.67 14.93 0.36
C ALA A 129 8.79 15.51 1.49
N LEU A 130 8.15 16.64 1.21
CA LEU A 130 7.22 17.37 2.07
C LEU A 130 6.29 16.44 2.89
N PRO A 131 6.12 16.66 4.20
CA PRO A 131 4.83 16.47 4.82
C PRO A 131 4.04 17.78 4.78
N ALA A 132 2.82 17.66 4.29
CA ALA A 132 1.83 18.71 4.19
C ALA A 132 1.48 19.35 5.55
N ALA A 133 1.36 20.68 5.51
CA ALA A 133 0.52 21.54 6.35
C ALA A 133 0.92 21.78 7.82
N PRO A 134 0.55 22.96 8.38
CA PRO A 134 1.30 23.64 9.44
C PRO A 134 0.73 23.39 10.83
N ALA A 135 1.58 23.19 11.83
CA ALA A 135 1.45 23.78 13.18
C ALA A 135 2.43 23.16 14.20
N ALA A 136 2.87 24.03 15.11
CA ALA A 136 3.31 23.76 16.47
C ALA A 136 4.78 23.34 16.71
N LEU A 137 5.56 24.37 17.06
CA LEU A 137 6.49 24.44 18.18
C LEU A 137 7.22 23.15 18.62
N GLY A 138 8.55 23.20 18.43
CA GLY A 138 9.49 22.93 19.51
C GLY A 138 9.97 21.49 19.67
N ALA A 139 11.13 21.20 19.09
CA ALA A 139 12.28 20.56 19.74
C ALA A 139 13.27 20.12 18.65
N GLU A 140 14.44 20.76 18.62
CA GLU A 140 15.61 20.24 17.90
C GLU A 140 16.06 18.90 18.51
N PRO A 141 16.52 17.94 17.70
CA PRO A 141 17.58 17.03 18.11
C PRO A 141 18.89 17.32 17.34
N PRO A 142 20.04 17.19 18.00
CA PRO A 142 21.32 17.67 17.49
C PRO A 142 21.86 16.81 16.35
N ALA A 143 22.52 17.50 15.42
CA ALA A 143 23.38 16.92 14.40
C ALA A 143 24.40 15.96 15.00
N THR A 144 24.51 14.76 14.43
CA THR A 144 25.76 13.99 14.44
C THR A 144 25.88 13.23 13.13
N SER A 145 26.38 13.92 12.08
CA SER A 145 27.00 13.23 10.96
C SER A 145 28.40 12.80 11.41
N THR A 146 28.72 11.50 11.41
CA THR A 146 30.06 10.95 11.10
C THR A 146 30.09 9.44 11.29
N ALA A 147 29.80 8.71 10.21
CA ALA A 147 30.53 7.52 9.79
C ALA A 147 29.84 7.02 8.52
N LEU A 148 30.60 6.64 7.50
CA LEU A 148 30.12 5.67 6.52
C LEU A 148 29.79 4.40 7.32
N LEU A 149 28.54 4.29 7.75
CA LEU A 149 28.03 3.10 8.41
C LEU A 149 28.07 2.00 7.36
N ASP A 150 29.02 1.09 7.52
CA ASP A 150 28.95 -0.22 6.87
C ASP A 150 27.58 -0.80 7.23
N ILE A 151 26.62 -0.70 6.30
CA ILE A 151 25.24 -1.12 6.51
C ILE A 151 25.22 -2.58 6.98
N ASN A 152 26.13 -3.39 6.46
CA ASN A 152 26.34 -4.78 6.86
C ASN A 152 26.77 -4.95 8.34
N LYS A 153 27.56 -4.01 8.86
CA LYS A 153 28.00 -4.02 10.26
C LYS A 153 26.90 -3.48 11.19
N ALA A 154 26.17 -2.46 10.74
CA ALA A 154 25.03 -1.90 11.47
C ALA A 154 23.87 -2.89 11.57
N LEU A 155 23.59 -3.65 10.49
CA LEU A 155 22.59 -4.74 10.47
C LEU A 155 22.95 -5.93 11.38
N SER A 156 24.18 -6.00 11.86
CA SER A 156 24.67 -7.08 12.73
C SER A 156 24.73 -6.69 14.21
N ASP A 157 24.53 -5.41 14.55
CA ASP A 157 24.58 -4.90 15.92
C ASP A 157 23.20 -4.35 16.33
N PRO A 158 22.52 -4.96 17.33
CA PRO A 158 21.17 -4.59 17.71
C PRO A 158 21.08 -3.15 18.23
N LYS A 159 22.15 -2.61 18.82
CA LYS A 159 22.15 -1.22 19.33
C LYS A 159 22.16 -0.21 18.19
N GLN A 160 22.94 -0.48 17.15
CA GLN A 160 23.01 0.39 15.96
C GLN A 160 21.71 0.29 15.14
N LEU A 161 21.11 -0.90 15.07
CA LEU A 161 19.77 -1.07 14.49
C LEU A 161 18.72 -0.24 15.22
N ARG A 162 18.73 -0.22 16.55
CA ARG A 162 17.78 0.59 17.33
C ARG A 162 17.93 2.08 17.05
N GLU A 163 19.17 2.54 16.98
CA GLU A 163 19.49 3.93 16.69
C GLU A 163 19.06 4.32 15.26
N MET A 164 19.30 3.44 14.28
CA MET A 164 18.86 3.62 12.89
C MET A 164 17.34 3.62 12.75
N LEU A 165 16.63 2.72 13.43
CA LEU A 165 15.17 2.66 13.41
C LEU A 165 14.55 3.87 14.09
N THR A 166 15.13 4.32 15.21
CA THR A 166 14.73 5.55 15.89
C THR A 166 14.96 6.77 14.99
N ALA A 167 16.12 6.84 14.30
CA ALA A 167 16.42 7.91 13.35
C ALA A 167 15.47 7.89 12.14
N ALA A 168 15.01 6.71 11.72
CA ALA A 168 13.97 6.53 10.71
C ALA A 168 12.54 6.81 11.22
N GLY A 169 12.40 7.30 12.46
CA GLY A 169 11.11 7.72 13.04
C GLY A 169 10.34 6.62 13.78
N MET A 170 10.96 5.47 14.08
CA MET A 170 10.34 4.43 14.90
C MET A 170 10.29 4.85 16.37
N ASP A 171 9.11 4.72 16.98
CA ASP A 171 8.87 5.07 18.37
C ASP A 171 9.68 4.20 19.34
N LYS A 172 10.38 4.84 20.28
CA LYS A 172 11.27 4.17 21.23
C LYS A 172 10.54 3.20 22.15
N ASP A 173 9.28 3.49 22.51
CA ASP A 173 8.49 2.61 23.40
C ASP A 173 8.06 1.33 22.69
N ILE A 174 7.94 1.37 21.36
CA ILE A 174 7.71 0.19 20.53
C ILE A 174 9.00 -0.62 20.40
N LEU A 175 10.11 0.07 20.20
CA LEU A 175 11.42 -0.56 20.02
C LEU A 175 11.86 -1.29 21.30
N ASP A 176 11.64 -0.70 22.47
CA ASP A 176 11.98 -1.29 23.77
C ASP A 176 11.13 -2.54 24.12
N LYS A 177 10.00 -2.75 23.43
CA LYS A 177 9.18 -3.97 23.56
C LYS A 177 9.69 -5.13 22.71
N ILE A 178 10.56 -4.87 21.75
CA ILE A 178 11.16 -5.88 20.87
C ILE A 178 12.50 -6.28 21.50
N SER A 179 12.78 -7.58 21.63
CA SER A 179 14.09 -8.02 22.15
C SER A 179 15.17 -7.86 21.09
N ASP A 180 16.43 -7.68 21.49
CA ASP A 180 17.55 -7.53 20.55
C ASP A 180 17.70 -8.74 19.60
N ASN A 181 17.37 -9.94 20.07
CA ASN A 181 17.40 -11.16 19.26
C ASN A 181 16.26 -11.17 18.22
N ASP A 182 15.06 -10.75 18.61
CA ASP A 182 13.91 -10.69 17.69
C ASP A 182 14.09 -9.58 16.65
N LEU A 183 14.73 -8.46 17.04
CA LEU A 183 15.06 -7.36 16.14
C LEU A 183 16.03 -7.79 15.05
N LEU A 184 17.08 -8.54 15.41
CA LEU A 184 18.03 -9.08 14.44
C LEU A 184 17.38 -10.15 13.55
N ALA A 185 16.56 -11.04 14.11
CA ALA A 185 15.90 -12.10 13.36
C ALA A 185 14.94 -11.54 12.31
N THR A 186 14.14 -10.53 12.67
CA THR A 186 13.20 -9.88 11.75
C THR A 186 13.91 -9.17 10.60
N VAL A 187 14.98 -8.43 10.90
CA VAL A 187 15.80 -7.77 9.88
C VAL A 187 16.44 -8.80 8.94
N GLN A 188 16.99 -9.89 9.49
CA GLN A 188 17.61 -10.95 8.69
C GLN A 188 16.58 -11.70 7.82
N GLU A 189 15.36 -11.89 8.30
CA GLU A 189 14.25 -12.47 7.55
C GLU A 189 13.80 -11.56 6.39
N ILE A 190 13.73 -10.24 6.60
CA ILE A 190 13.43 -9.26 5.55
C ILE A 190 14.53 -9.26 4.48
N MET A 191 15.80 -9.29 4.88
CA MET A 191 16.92 -9.35 3.95
C MET A 191 16.92 -10.65 3.14
N ASN A 192 16.66 -11.79 3.78
CA ASN A 192 16.60 -13.09 3.09
C ASN A 192 15.38 -13.20 2.16
N SER A 193 14.22 -12.65 2.54
CA SER A 193 13.03 -12.64 1.68
C SER A 193 13.16 -11.67 0.50
N THR A 194 13.81 -10.52 0.69
CA THR A 194 14.11 -9.57 -0.40
C THR A 194 15.13 -10.15 -1.38
N THR A 195 16.14 -10.87 -0.87
CA THR A 195 17.14 -11.56 -1.72
C THR A 195 16.52 -12.77 -2.45
N SER A 196 15.58 -13.47 -1.82
CA SER A 196 14.81 -14.56 -2.46
C SER A 196 13.89 -14.04 -3.57
N ALA A 197 13.31 -12.85 -3.41
CA ALA A 197 12.53 -12.19 -4.45
C ALA A 197 13.41 -11.76 -5.64
N ALA A 198 14.62 -11.27 -5.37
CA ALA A 198 15.60 -10.92 -6.42
C ALA A 198 16.20 -12.14 -7.12
N ALA A 199 16.46 -13.25 -6.41
CA ALA A 199 17.03 -14.47 -6.98
C ALA A 199 16.05 -15.24 -7.89
N SER A 200 14.74 -15.13 -7.66
CA SER A 200 13.71 -15.73 -8.52
C SER A 200 13.56 -15.02 -9.88
N MET A 201 14.14 -13.82 -10.04
CA MET A 201 14.10 -13.05 -11.30
C MET A 201 15.28 -13.34 -12.24
N LEU A 202 16.31 -14.07 -11.79
CA LEU A 202 17.52 -14.37 -12.59
C LEU A 202 17.53 -15.77 -13.23
N LYS A 203 16.41 -16.49 -13.20
CA LYS A 203 16.30 -17.85 -13.77
C LYS A 203 15.06 -18.08 -14.61
N GLN A 204 14.71 -17.11 -15.47
CA GLN A 204 13.91 -17.33 -16.66
C GLN A 204 14.56 -16.67 -17.86
#